data_AF-A0A7K2M4E4-F1
#
_entry.id   AF-A0A7K2M4E4-F1
#
_cell.length_a   1.000
_cell.length_b   1.000
_cell.length_c   1.000
_cell.angle_alpha   90.00
_cell.angle_beta   90.00
_cell.angle_gamma   90.00
#
_symmetry.space_group_name_H-M   'P 1'
#
loop_
_entity.id
_entity.type
_entity.pdbx_description
1 polymer ?
#
loop_
_entity_poly.entity_id
_entity_poly.type
_entity_poly.pdbx_seq_one_letter_code
_entity_poly.pdbx_strand_id
1 'polypeptide(L)'
;GAAFGPDSALRVRWSPDALQYVIRFPRDLLEAHAAKLAGLRTGEPVRFDLAFDLSDGPGQALLATAGFLFAELARPGGVATVPAACRELEAALMTQLLMAAPHQLSPVLHGSARPTRRSTVREVMDFVDEHPTAAASTADLAAVAGVGARALQLAFREAVGMSPTAYLRAVRLER
;
A
#
# COMPACT_ATOMS: atom_id res chain seq x y z
N GLY A 1 4.86 -8.77 -6.41
CA GLY A 1 4.00 -9.23 -5.30
C GLY A 1 2.66 -8.56 -5.44
N ALA A 2 1.63 -9.08 -4.74
CA ALA A 2 0.34 -8.42 -4.70
C ALA A 2 -0.22 -8.40 -3.27
N ALA A 3 -0.82 -7.28 -2.87
CA ALA A 3 -1.46 -7.07 -1.58
C ALA A 3 -2.79 -6.35 -1.77
N PHE A 4 -3.84 -6.81 -1.12
CA PHE A 4 -5.20 -6.27 -1.31
C PHE A 4 -6.07 -6.55 -0.09
N GLY A 5 -7.11 -5.72 0.07
CA GLY A 5 -8.09 -5.88 1.14
C GLY A 5 -9.10 -6.99 0.84
N PRO A 6 -9.90 -7.41 1.85
CA PRO A 6 -10.88 -8.47 1.68
C PRO A 6 -11.95 -8.17 0.63
N ASP A 7 -12.28 -6.90 0.43
CA ASP A 7 -13.35 -6.45 -0.48
C ASP A 7 -12.82 -6.04 -1.87
N SER A 8 -11.53 -6.22 -2.12
CA SER A 8 -10.91 -5.83 -3.40
C SER A 8 -11.24 -6.84 -4.51
N ALA A 9 -11.85 -6.37 -5.59
CA ALA A 9 -12.01 -7.17 -6.79
C ALA A 9 -10.65 -7.40 -7.47
N LEU A 10 -10.29 -8.66 -7.70
CA LEU A 10 -9.01 -9.05 -8.31
C LEU A 10 -9.24 -9.94 -9.54
N ARG A 11 -8.48 -9.67 -10.61
CA ARG A 11 -8.29 -10.61 -11.71
C ARG A 11 -6.83 -11.02 -11.78
N VAL A 12 -6.56 -12.32 -11.71
CA VAL A 12 -5.20 -12.86 -11.79
C VAL A 12 -5.07 -13.68 -13.07
N ARG A 13 -3.92 -13.54 -13.73
CA ARG A 13 -3.51 -14.38 -14.84
C ARG A 13 -2.19 -15.05 -14.47
N TRP A 14 -2.23 -16.35 -14.27
CA TRP A 14 -1.05 -17.16 -13.97
C TRP A 14 -0.43 -17.70 -15.26
N SER A 15 0.90 -17.78 -15.29
CA SER A 15 1.61 -18.60 -16.25
C SER A 15 1.60 -20.08 -15.80
N PRO A 16 1.83 -21.04 -16.71
CA PRO A 16 1.84 -22.47 -16.35
C PRO A 16 2.89 -22.86 -15.30
N ASP A 17 3.97 -22.07 -15.21
CA ASP A 17 5.10 -22.23 -14.29
C ASP A 17 5.00 -21.35 -13.03
N ALA A 18 3.84 -20.69 -12.82
CA ALA A 18 3.67 -19.79 -11.69
C ALA A 18 3.67 -20.55 -10.35
N LEU A 19 4.56 -20.12 -9.44
CA LEU A 19 4.55 -20.50 -8.03
C LEU A 19 4.23 -19.27 -7.19
N GLN A 20 3.35 -19.42 -6.21
CA GLN A 20 2.95 -18.32 -5.32
C GLN A 20 2.87 -18.78 -3.88
N TYR A 21 3.31 -17.90 -2.97
CA TYR A 21 2.94 -17.96 -1.57
C TYR A 21 1.72 -17.07 -1.35
N VAL A 22 0.69 -17.61 -0.70
CA VAL A 22 -0.49 -16.85 -0.30
C VAL A 22 -0.50 -16.75 1.21
N ILE A 23 -0.41 -15.52 1.71
CA ILE A 23 -0.41 -15.22 3.14
C ILE A 23 -1.64 -14.38 3.43
N ARG A 24 -2.38 -14.73 4.48
CA ARG A 24 -3.57 -14.00 4.92
C ARG A 24 -3.35 -13.54 6.34
N PHE A 25 -3.57 -12.26 6.59
CA PHE A 25 -3.54 -11.68 7.92
C PHE A 25 -4.96 -11.34 8.37
N PRO A 26 -5.30 -11.54 9.65
CA PRO A 26 -6.49 -10.92 10.21
C PRO A 26 -6.40 -9.40 10.04
N ARG A 27 -7.46 -8.81 9.48
CA ARG A 27 -7.51 -7.39 9.14
C ARG A 27 -7.18 -6.49 10.34
N ASP A 28 -7.90 -6.70 11.43
CA ASP A 28 -7.76 -5.91 12.66
C ASP A 28 -6.33 -5.99 13.23
N LEU A 29 -5.70 -7.16 13.09
CA LEU A 29 -4.34 -7.40 13.59
C LEU A 29 -3.29 -6.66 12.75
N LEU A 30 -3.44 -6.66 11.41
CA LEU A 30 -2.58 -5.89 10.51
C LEU A 30 -2.75 -4.38 10.70
N GLU A 31 -3.99 -3.91 10.85
CA GLU A 31 -4.32 -2.49 11.05
C GLU A 31 -3.80 -1.98 12.40
N ALA A 32 -3.96 -2.76 13.47
CA ALA A 32 -3.39 -2.44 14.78
C ALA A 32 -1.85 -2.42 14.74
N HIS A 33 -1.25 -3.35 14.01
CA HIS A 33 0.21 -3.38 13.83
C HIS A 33 0.72 -2.17 13.04
N ALA A 34 0.06 -1.80 11.95
CA ALA A 34 0.38 -0.61 11.17
C ALA A 34 0.26 0.68 11.99
N ALA A 35 -0.82 0.81 12.79
CA ALA A 35 -1.01 1.95 13.69
C ALA A 35 0.12 2.06 14.72
N LYS A 36 0.52 0.94 15.33
CA LYS A 36 1.64 0.88 16.28
C LYS A 36 2.95 1.34 15.64
N LEU A 37 3.25 0.88 14.43
CA LEU A 37 4.46 1.32 13.70
C LEU A 37 4.40 2.80 13.31
N ALA A 38 3.23 3.30 12.96
CA ALA A 38 3.02 4.71 12.60
C ALA A 38 2.90 5.65 13.81
N GLY A 39 2.91 5.13 15.05
CA GLY A 39 2.71 5.93 16.27
C GLY A 39 1.28 6.48 16.44
N LEU A 40 0.30 5.85 15.80
CA LEU A 40 -1.12 6.22 15.88
C LEU A 40 -1.83 5.51 17.03
N ARG A 41 -2.83 6.16 17.62
CA ARG A 41 -3.62 5.59 18.73
C ARG A 41 -4.65 4.55 18.29
N THR A 42 -5.14 4.67 17.06
CA THR A 42 -6.15 3.79 16.48
C THR A 42 -5.75 3.42 15.05
N GLY A 43 -6.08 2.20 14.64
CA GLY A 43 -5.92 1.75 13.27
C GLY A 43 -7.01 2.31 12.37
N GLU A 44 -6.63 2.55 11.12
CA GLU A 44 -7.54 2.78 10.00
C GLU A 44 -7.34 1.68 8.96
N PRO A 45 -8.34 1.44 8.09
CA PRO A 45 -8.21 0.48 7.00
C PRO A 45 -6.97 0.69 6.14
N VAL A 46 -6.05 -0.27 6.11
CA VAL A 46 -4.86 -0.21 5.24
C VAL A 46 -5.28 -0.46 3.79
N ARG A 47 -5.02 0.52 2.92
CA ARG A 47 -5.33 0.48 1.49
C ARG A 47 -4.03 0.32 0.72
N PHE A 48 -3.81 -0.88 0.19
CA PHE A 48 -2.63 -1.21 -0.58
C PHE A 48 -2.76 -0.77 -2.04
N ASP A 49 -1.63 -0.36 -2.61
CA ASP A 49 -1.42 -0.49 -4.05
C ASP A 49 -1.31 -1.95 -4.39
N LEU A 50 -2.20 -2.41 -5.26
CA LEU A 50 -2.37 -3.84 -5.55
C LEU A 50 -1.05 -4.58 -5.82
N ALA A 51 -0.09 -3.95 -6.50
CA ALA A 51 1.17 -4.56 -6.90
C ALA A 51 2.39 -3.84 -6.31
N PHE A 52 3.41 -4.64 -5.98
CA PHE A 52 4.71 -4.17 -5.50
C PHE A 52 5.84 -5.03 -6.06
N ASP A 53 7.06 -4.50 -6.08
CA ASP A 53 8.21 -5.21 -6.62
C ASP A 53 8.70 -6.29 -5.63
N LEU A 54 9.02 -7.48 -6.14
CA LEU A 54 9.65 -8.55 -5.34
C LEU A 54 11.15 -8.66 -5.62
N SER A 55 11.68 -7.89 -6.55
CA SER A 55 13.10 -7.84 -6.91
C SER A 55 13.87 -6.73 -6.16
N ASP A 56 13.17 -5.81 -5.50
CA ASP A 56 13.79 -4.80 -4.65
C ASP A 56 14.11 -5.35 -3.24
N GLY A 57 14.83 -4.56 -2.45
CA GLY A 57 15.29 -4.97 -1.11
C GLY A 57 14.14 -5.40 -0.18
N PRO A 58 13.13 -4.55 0.06
CA PRO A 58 11.97 -4.91 0.89
C PRO A 58 11.20 -6.12 0.38
N GLY A 59 10.97 -6.21 -0.94
CA GLY A 59 10.27 -7.31 -1.57
C GLY A 59 11.01 -8.64 -1.47
N GLN A 60 12.33 -8.65 -1.70
CA GLN A 60 13.18 -9.82 -1.51
C GLN A 60 13.19 -10.29 -0.05
N ALA A 61 13.28 -9.36 0.90
CA ALA A 61 13.26 -9.68 2.32
C ALA A 61 11.92 -10.33 2.74
N LEU A 62 10.80 -9.80 2.26
CA LEU A 62 9.47 -10.38 2.48
C LEU A 62 9.37 -11.79 1.88
N LEU A 63 9.83 -11.97 0.63
CA LEU A 63 9.78 -13.26 -0.06
C LEU A 63 10.63 -14.33 0.64
N ALA A 64 11.82 -13.96 1.11
CA ALA A 64 12.70 -14.85 1.87
C ALA A 64 12.05 -15.32 3.19
N THR A 65 11.46 -14.39 3.95
CA THR A 65 10.73 -14.73 5.19
C THR A 65 9.53 -15.62 4.90
N ALA A 66 8.76 -15.33 3.85
CA ALA A 66 7.62 -16.15 3.44
C ALA A 66 8.05 -17.60 3.10
N GLY A 67 9.13 -17.76 2.34
CA GLY A 67 9.68 -19.08 2.01
C GLY A 67 10.17 -19.84 3.25
N PHE A 68 10.88 -19.16 4.16
CA PHE A 68 11.31 -19.74 5.43
C PHE A 68 10.11 -20.22 6.27
N LEU A 69 9.10 -19.38 6.44
CA LEU A 69 7.90 -19.71 7.20
C LEU A 69 7.14 -20.88 6.59
N PHE A 70 6.99 -20.91 5.27
CA PHE A 70 6.34 -22.03 4.59
C PHE A 70 7.05 -23.35 4.87
N ALA A 71 8.38 -23.37 4.83
CA ALA A 71 9.17 -24.56 5.15
C ALA A 71 9.05 -24.96 6.62
N GLU A 72 9.12 -24.00 7.56
CA GLU A 72 9.09 -24.28 9.00
C GLU A 72 7.71 -24.67 9.52
N LEU A 73 6.63 -24.12 8.96
CA LEU A 73 5.27 -24.49 9.32
C LEU A 73 4.92 -25.93 8.90
N ALA A 74 5.57 -26.45 7.86
CA ALA A 74 5.40 -27.84 7.41
C ALA A 74 6.35 -28.82 8.13
N ARG A 75 7.35 -28.33 8.87
CA ARG A 75 8.38 -29.17 9.50
C ARG A 75 7.87 -29.79 10.81
N PRO A 76 7.97 -31.11 11.01
CA PRO A 76 7.73 -31.73 12.32
C PRO A 76 8.65 -31.14 13.39
N GLY A 77 8.08 -30.65 14.50
CA GLY A 77 8.83 -29.95 15.55
C GLY A 77 9.41 -28.59 15.14
N GLY A 78 8.97 -28.05 14.00
CA GLY A 78 9.35 -26.72 13.52
C GLY A 78 8.66 -25.61 14.31
N VAL A 79 8.79 -24.38 13.80
CA VAL A 79 8.38 -23.18 14.54
C VAL A 79 6.90 -23.15 14.93
N ALA A 80 6.03 -23.88 14.21
CA ALA A 80 4.61 -24.01 14.51
C ALA A 80 4.33 -24.57 15.92
N THR A 81 5.26 -25.33 16.51
CA THR A 81 5.11 -25.86 17.86
C THR A 81 5.53 -24.89 18.96
N VAL A 82 6.01 -23.68 18.60
CA VAL A 82 6.53 -22.68 19.54
C VAL A 82 5.71 -21.38 19.42
N PRO A 83 4.63 -21.20 20.20
CA PRO A 83 3.69 -20.09 20.02
C PRO A 83 4.33 -18.69 20.14
N ALA A 84 5.37 -18.54 20.96
CA ALA A 84 6.09 -17.28 21.08
C ALA A 84 6.82 -16.92 19.77
N ALA A 85 7.48 -17.89 19.15
CA ALA A 85 8.17 -17.69 17.88
C ALA A 85 7.19 -17.40 16.73
N CYS A 86 6.03 -18.06 16.71
CA CYS A 86 4.97 -17.75 15.73
C CYS A 86 4.54 -16.28 15.80
N ARG A 87 4.33 -15.72 16.99
CA ARG A 87 3.92 -14.32 17.16
C ARG A 87 4.99 -13.33 16.68
N GLU A 88 6.25 -13.59 17.01
CA GLU A 88 7.36 -12.74 16.56
C GLU A 88 7.49 -12.76 15.02
N LEU A 89 7.34 -13.93 14.42
CA LEU A 89 7.43 -14.08 12.96
C LEU A 89 6.21 -13.49 12.25
N GLU A 90 5.01 -13.60 12.81
CA GLU A 90 3.81 -12.93 12.32
C GLU A 90 4.02 -11.40 12.31
N ALA A 91 4.51 -10.84 13.42
CA ALA A 91 4.82 -9.41 13.53
C ALA A 91 5.91 -8.96 12.55
N ALA A 92 6.95 -9.78 12.36
CA ALA A 92 8.00 -9.51 11.39
C ALA A 92 7.44 -9.50 9.95
N LEU A 93 6.62 -10.49 9.58
CA LEU A 93 6.04 -10.61 8.25
C LEU A 93 5.10 -9.45 7.93
N MET A 94 4.27 -9.03 8.89
CA MET A 94 3.43 -7.83 8.75
C MET A 94 4.27 -6.56 8.56
N THR A 95 5.33 -6.40 9.35
CA THR A 95 6.24 -5.26 9.19
C THR A 95 6.86 -5.24 7.80
N GLN A 96 7.36 -6.38 7.32
CA GLN A 96 7.96 -6.49 5.99
C GLN A 96 6.92 -6.23 4.89
N LEU A 97 5.68 -6.70 5.04
CA LEU A 97 4.60 -6.39 4.11
C LEU A 97 4.34 -4.88 4.03
N LEU A 98 4.21 -4.20 5.18
CA LEU A 98 3.99 -2.74 5.23
C LEU A 98 5.19 -1.93 4.70
N MET A 99 6.40 -2.48 4.79
CA MET A 99 7.58 -1.83 4.22
C MET A 99 7.72 -2.06 2.71
N ALA A 100 7.26 -3.20 2.19
CA ALA A 100 7.41 -3.58 0.77
C ALA A 100 6.22 -3.17 -0.10
N ALA A 101 4.99 -3.38 0.39
CA ALA A 101 3.78 -3.07 -0.36
C ALA A 101 3.39 -1.60 -0.13
N PRO A 102 3.31 -0.76 -1.17
CA PRO A 102 2.91 0.62 -1.01
C PRO A 102 1.47 0.73 -0.47
N HIS A 103 1.24 1.68 0.42
CA HIS A 103 -0.07 1.99 1.02
C HIS A 103 -0.09 3.43 1.54
N GLN A 104 -1.24 3.89 2.04
CA GLN A 104 -1.39 5.28 2.48
C GLN A 104 -0.44 5.68 3.63
N LEU A 105 -0.08 4.73 4.52
CA LEU A 105 0.87 4.98 5.62
C LEU A 105 2.37 4.90 5.22
N SER A 106 2.73 4.51 3.99
CA SER A 106 4.14 4.28 3.62
C SER A 106 5.04 5.50 3.84
N PRO A 107 4.62 6.75 3.56
CA PRO A 107 5.46 7.93 3.83
C PRO A 107 5.87 8.05 5.30
N VAL A 108 4.93 7.77 6.22
CA VAL A 108 5.16 7.81 7.67
C VAL A 108 6.10 6.68 8.08
N LEU A 109 5.85 5.45 7.62
CA LEU A 109 6.63 4.27 8.00
C LEU A 109 8.06 4.28 7.46
N HIS A 110 8.28 4.87 6.27
CA HIS A 110 9.61 4.95 5.66
C HIS A 110 10.44 6.11 6.22
N GLY A 111 9.99 6.80 7.28
CA GLY A 111 10.66 7.97 7.83
C GLY A 111 10.76 9.13 6.83
N SER A 112 10.01 9.05 5.73
CA SER A 112 9.95 10.07 4.70
C SER A 112 8.92 11.11 5.14
N ALA A 113 9.33 11.98 6.08
CA ALA A 113 8.70 13.28 6.30
C ALA A 113 8.94 14.23 5.10
N ARG A 114 8.71 13.72 3.90
CA ARG A 114 8.62 14.46 2.65
C ARG A 114 7.60 13.70 1.80
N PRO A 115 6.46 14.32 1.45
CA PRO A 115 5.49 13.69 0.56
C PRO A 115 6.27 13.25 -0.68
N THR A 116 6.34 11.94 -0.91
CA THR A 116 6.87 11.46 -2.19
C THR A 116 5.87 11.95 -3.23
N ARG A 117 6.35 12.51 -4.34
CA ARG A 117 5.47 13.12 -5.35
C ARG A 117 4.36 12.17 -5.83
N ARG A 118 4.54 10.84 -5.69
CA ARG A 118 3.53 9.82 -5.96
C ARG A 118 2.40 9.73 -4.93
N SER A 119 2.64 10.00 -3.64
CA SER A 119 1.56 10.04 -2.64
C SER A 119 0.64 11.24 -2.89
N THR A 120 1.21 12.41 -3.21
CA THR A 120 0.46 13.64 -3.49
C THR A 120 -0.47 13.48 -4.69
N VAL A 121 -0.03 12.85 -5.78
CA VAL A 121 -0.87 12.66 -6.97
C VAL A 121 -1.98 11.65 -6.66
N ARG A 122 -1.67 10.53 -5.99
CA ARG A 122 -2.67 9.53 -5.64
C ARG A 122 -3.75 10.06 -4.70
N GLU A 123 -3.37 10.80 -3.66
CA GLU A 123 -4.32 11.38 -2.70
C GLU A 123 -5.34 12.31 -3.38
N VAL A 124 -4.90 13.07 -4.38
CA VAL A 124 -5.80 13.89 -5.19
C VAL A 124 -6.63 13.07 -6.18
N MET A 125 -6.07 12.00 -6.76
CA MET A 125 -6.82 11.09 -7.65
C MET A 125 -7.94 10.39 -6.88
N ASP A 126 -7.66 9.84 -5.70
CA ASP A 126 -8.64 9.20 -4.83
C ASP A 126 -9.78 10.17 -4.46
N PHE A 127 -9.43 11.41 -4.07
CA PHE A 127 -10.43 12.44 -3.80
C PHE A 127 -11.33 12.76 -5.00
N VAL A 128 -10.73 12.87 -6.20
CA VAL A 128 -11.46 13.13 -7.45
C VAL A 128 -12.37 11.96 -7.83
N ASP A 129 -11.93 10.73 -7.62
CA ASP A 129 -12.69 9.52 -7.93
C ASP A 129 -13.90 9.32 -6.99
N GLU A 130 -13.77 9.75 -5.73
CA GLU A 130 -14.86 9.78 -4.76
C GLU A 130 -15.82 10.96 -4.99
N HIS A 131 -15.31 12.10 -5.45
CA HIS A 131 -16.07 13.35 -5.59
C HIS A 131 -16.02 13.95 -7.01
N PRO A 132 -16.47 13.22 -8.05
CA PRO A 132 -16.31 13.65 -9.44
C PRO A 132 -17.05 14.96 -9.78
N THR A 133 -18.16 15.24 -9.09
CA THR A 133 -18.96 16.46 -9.28
C THR A 133 -18.45 17.68 -8.50
N ALA A 134 -17.45 17.52 -7.63
CA ALA A 134 -16.94 18.61 -6.81
C ALA A 134 -16.35 19.74 -7.68
N ALA A 135 -16.81 20.98 -7.47
CA ALA A 135 -16.25 22.16 -8.12
C ALA A 135 -14.93 22.57 -7.46
N ALA A 136 -13.88 21.76 -7.65
CA ALA A 136 -12.56 21.98 -7.07
C ALA A 136 -11.63 22.72 -8.04
N SER A 137 -11.02 23.82 -7.57
CA SER A 137 -9.92 24.48 -8.25
C SER A 137 -8.62 23.72 -8.07
N THR A 138 -7.56 24.08 -8.80
CA THR A 138 -6.23 23.48 -8.56
C THR A 138 -5.70 23.77 -7.14
N ALA A 139 -6.08 24.91 -6.55
CA ALA A 139 -5.70 25.26 -5.19
C ALA A 139 -6.41 24.36 -4.17
N ASP A 140 -7.69 24.06 -4.40
CA ASP A 140 -8.47 23.18 -3.51
C ASP A 140 -7.91 21.75 -3.56
N LEU A 141 -7.59 21.24 -4.76
CA LEU A 141 -6.94 19.93 -4.92
C LEU A 141 -5.54 19.89 -4.29
N ALA A 142 -4.82 21.02 -4.29
CA ALA A 142 -3.51 21.10 -3.65
C ALA A 142 -3.62 21.12 -2.12
N ALA A 143 -4.70 21.71 -1.59
CA ALA A 143 -5.01 21.68 -0.16
C ALA A 143 -5.33 20.26 0.32
N VAL A 144 -6.02 19.44 -0.49
CA VAL A 144 -6.28 18.02 -0.18
C VAL A 144 -4.98 17.26 0.11
N ALA A 145 -3.93 17.50 -0.67
CA ALA A 145 -2.64 16.84 -0.50
C ALA A 145 -1.59 17.65 0.28
N GLY A 146 -1.99 18.75 0.94
CA GLY A 146 -1.11 19.56 1.78
C GLY A 146 0.09 20.20 1.07
N VAL A 147 -0.01 20.50 -0.24
CA VAL A 147 1.08 21.06 -1.05
C VAL A 147 0.69 22.37 -1.72
N GLY A 148 1.68 23.12 -2.21
CA GLY A 148 1.42 24.29 -3.06
C GLY A 148 0.93 23.89 -4.45
N ALA A 149 0.04 24.68 -5.06
CA ALA A 149 -0.53 24.41 -6.39
C ALA A 149 0.51 24.16 -7.49
N ARG A 150 1.64 24.87 -7.46
CA ARG A 150 2.75 24.67 -8.42
C ARG A 150 3.44 23.32 -8.22
N ALA A 151 3.62 22.89 -6.97
CA ALA A 151 4.19 21.59 -6.65
C ALA A 151 3.25 20.45 -7.07
N LEU A 152 1.94 20.62 -6.83
CA LEU A 152 0.92 19.66 -7.27
C LEU A 152 0.93 19.52 -8.80
N GLN A 153 0.90 20.63 -9.53
CA GLN A 153 0.90 20.61 -11.00
C GLN A 153 2.14 19.93 -11.58
N LEU A 154 3.32 20.16 -10.99
CA LEU A 154 4.54 19.51 -11.43
C LEU A 154 4.47 17.99 -11.18
N ALA A 155 4.04 17.60 -9.98
CA ALA A 155 3.88 16.20 -9.60
C ALA A 155 2.87 15.47 -10.52
N PHE A 156 1.73 16.09 -10.82
CA PHE A 156 0.73 15.54 -11.74
C PHE A 156 1.26 15.38 -13.17
N ARG A 157 1.99 16.37 -13.68
CA ARG A 157 2.61 16.24 -15.02
C ARG A 157 3.65 15.12 -15.06
N GLU A 158 4.49 14.99 -14.04
CA GLU A 158 5.50 13.93 -13.97
C GLU A 158 4.88 12.54 -13.81
N ALA A 159 3.80 12.40 -13.05
CA ALA A 159 3.21 11.11 -12.70
C ALA A 159 2.21 10.58 -13.75
N VAL A 160 1.34 11.45 -14.29
CA VAL A 160 0.21 11.06 -15.15
C VAL A 160 0.14 11.87 -16.45
N GLY A 161 1.13 12.72 -16.73
CA GLY A 161 1.24 13.46 -17.99
C GLY A 161 0.21 14.59 -18.18
N MET A 162 -0.63 14.87 -17.18
CA MET A 162 -1.72 15.85 -17.27
C MET A 162 -1.77 16.76 -16.04
N SER A 163 -2.60 17.82 -16.06
CA SER A 163 -2.83 18.67 -14.88
C SER A 163 -3.91 18.07 -13.96
N PRO A 164 -3.95 18.44 -12.67
CA PRO A 164 -4.99 17.98 -11.74
C PRO A 164 -6.42 18.27 -12.24
N THR A 165 -6.62 19.46 -12.82
CA THR A 165 -7.90 19.88 -13.39
C THR A 165 -8.26 19.16 -14.69
N ALA A 166 -7.27 18.77 -15.50
CA ALA A 166 -7.50 17.94 -16.68
C ALA A 166 -7.94 16.53 -16.27
N TYR A 167 -7.32 15.96 -15.22
CA TYR A 167 -7.72 14.69 -14.64
C TYR A 167 -9.17 14.74 -14.11
N LEU A 168 -9.53 15.73 -13.30
CA LEU A 168 -10.92 15.93 -12.83
C LEU A 168 -11.93 16.06 -13.98
N ARG A 169 -11.56 16.72 -15.08
CA ARG A 169 -12.43 16.81 -16.27
C ARG A 169 -12.57 15.46 -16.98
N ALA A 170 -11.51 14.67 -17.07
CA ALA A 170 -11.56 13.35 -17.68
C ALA A 170 -12.48 12.42 -16.87
N VAL A 171 -12.35 12.40 -15.54
CA VAL A 171 -13.22 11.59 -14.66
C VAL A 171 -14.70 12.00 -14.78
N ARG A 172 -14.99 13.29 -14.97
CA ARG A 172 -16.35 13.80 -15.23
C ARG A 172 -16.93 13.43 -16.59
N LEU A 173 -16.08 13.11 -17.57
CA LEU A 173 -16.51 12.72 -18.91
C LEU A 173 -16.73 11.21 -19.02
N GLU A 174 -16.04 10.42 -18.20
CA GLU A 174 -16.15 8.96 -18.16
C GLU A 174 -17.32 8.46 -17.28
N ARG A 175 -17.94 9.33 -16.48
CA ARG A 175 -19.11 9.04 -15.63
C ARG A 175 -20.32 9.86 -16.05
#